data_AF-A0A950E4U8-F1
#
_entry.id   AF-A0A950E4U8-F1
#
_cell.length_a   1.000
_cell.length_b   1.000
_cell.length_c   1.000
_cell.angle_alpha   90.00
_cell.angle_beta   90.00
_cell.angle_gamma   90.00
#
_symmetry.space_group_name_H-M   'P 1'
#
loop_
_entity.id
_entity.type
_entity.pdbx_description
1 polymer ?
#
loop_
_entity_poly.entity_id
_entity_poly.type
_entity_poly.pdbx_seq_one_letter_code
_entity_poly.pdbx_strand_id
1 'polypeptide(L)'
;LFSSPLRRCRALAEALHRQPRFDARLQELNFGDWEGKPWDEIPREQIDAWAAAPWTFAPPNGESVERLRSRVDAFLSDRGWPDGEDIAVVTHNGVMQMMSTIVTGSLDPPNLTASFTYGELHVLDSLMPAGLSRTDC
;
A
#
# COMPACT_ATOMS: atom_id res chain seq x y z
N LEU A 1 12.51 6.98 -7.85
CA LEU A 1 12.24 6.14 -6.66
C LEU A 1 11.39 6.90 -5.65
N PHE A 2 10.22 6.36 -5.31
CA PHE A 2 9.37 6.84 -4.22
C PHE A 2 9.49 5.92 -3.02
N SER A 3 9.26 6.44 -1.81
CA SER A 3 9.30 5.61 -0.61
C SER A 3 8.42 6.11 0.53
N SER A 4 7.98 5.18 1.36
CA SER A 4 7.45 5.48 2.68
C SER A 4 8.46 6.26 3.53
N PRO A 5 8.06 7.32 4.25
CA PRO A 5 8.96 8.06 5.13
C PRO A 5 9.36 7.30 6.40
N LEU A 6 8.69 6.18 6.71
CA LEU A 6 8.97 5.36 7.89
C LEU A 6 10.38 4.76 7.83
N ARG A 7 11.01 4.66 9.00
CA ARG A 7 12.45 4.35 9.16
C ARG A 7 12.95 3.18 8.33
N ARG A 8 12.19 2.07 8.26
CA ARG A 8 12.59 0.84 7.54
C ARG A 8 12.71 1.08 6.03
N CYS A 9 11.72 1.70 5.41
CA CYS A 9 11.74 1.99 3.97
C CYS A 9 12.70 3.14 3.65
N ARG A 10 12.73 4.18 4.50
CA ARG A 10 13.62 5.32 4.35
C ARG A 10 15.08 4.90 4.21
N ALA A 11 15.56 4.07 5.12
CA ALA A 11 16.97 3.63 5.12
C ALA A 11 17.34 2.94 3.80
N LEU A 12 16.46 2.08 3.28
CA LEU A 12 16.68 1.40 2.01
C LEU A 12 16.61 2.38 0.82
N ALA A 13 15.62 3.27 0.79
CA ALA A 13 15.45 4.24 -0.28
C ALA A 13 16.64 5.21 -0.41
N GLU A 14 17.18 5.66 0.72
CA GLU A 14 18.38 6.52 0.79
C GLU A 14 19.64 5.77 0.36
N ALA A 15 19.71 4.45 0.60
CA ALA A 15 20.81 3.61 0.12
C ALA A 15 20.73 3.33 -1.40
N LEU A 16 19.52 3.25 -1.97
CA LEU A 16 19.29 2.92 -3.38
C LEU A 16 19.31 4.14 -4.31
N HIS A 17 19.01 5.34 -3.81
CA HIS A 17 18.86 6.53 -4.64
C HIS A 17 19.35 7.78 -3.92
N ARG A 18 20.03 8.69 -4.65
CA ARG A 18 20.63 9.91 -4.06
C ARG A 18 19.59 10.90 -3.52
N GLN A 19 18.42 10.95 -4.15
CA GLN A 19 17.32 11.86 -3.80
C GLN A 19 15.99 11.10 -3.90
N PRO A 20 15.69 10.18 -2.98
CA PRO A 20 14.42 9.47 -2.98
C PRO A 20 13.28 10.45 -2.67
N ARG A 21 12.12 10.26 -3.29
CA ARG A 21 10.93 11.06 -3.00
C ARG A 21 10.11 10.37 -1.91
N PHE A 22 9.96 11.02 -0.76
CA PHE A 22 9.16 10.46 0.34
C PHE A 22 7.70 10.87 0.23
N ASP A 23 6.80 9.91 0.42
CA ASP A 23 5.36 10.13 0.33
C ASP A 23 4.61 9.47 1.50
N ALA A 24 3.84 10.28 2.24
CA ALA A 24 3.07 9.80 3.39
C ALA A 24 1.98 8.79 2.99
N ARG A 25 1.50 8.83 1.74
CA ARG A 25 0.54 7.86 1.20
C ARG A 25 1.09 6.44 1.13
N LEU A 26 2.42 6.26 1.24
CA LEU A 26 3.11 4.97 1.24
C LEU A 26 3.42 4.44 2.65
N GLN A 27 2.88 5.04 3.71
CA GLN A 27 3.03 4.48 5.07
C GLN A 27 2.25 3.17 5.22
N GLU A 28 2.69 2.28 6.11
CA GLU A 28 1.92 1.06 6.38
C GLU A 28 0.53 1.42 6.95
N LEU A 29 -0.42 0.48 6.84
CA LEU A 29 -1.69 0.57 7.55
C LEU A 29 -1.45 0.87 9.04
N ASN A 30 -2.08 1.93 9.55
CA ASN A 30 -1.95 2.31 10.95
C ASN A 30 -2.93 1.49 11.79
N PHE A 31 -2.41 0.63 12.67
CA PHE A 31 -3.23 -0.19 13.56
C PHE A 31 -3.64 0.52 14.85
N GLY A 32 -3.25 1.79 15.03
CA GLY A 32 -3.65 2.63 16.15
C GLY A 32 -3.28 1.98 17.49
N ASP A 33 -4.26 1.90 18.38
CA ASP A 33 -4.09 1.32 19.72
C ASP A 33 -3.76 -0.18 19.70
N TRP A 34 -3.89 -0.86 18.56
CA TRP A 34 -3.47 -2.25 18.38
C TRP A 34 -1.97 -2.38 18.05
N GLU A 35 -1.26 -1.30 17.73
CA GLU A 35 0.16 -1.37 17.40
C GLU A 35 1.00 -1.94 18.55
N GLY A 36 1.85 -2.91 18.22
CA GLY A 36 2.74 -3.56 19.18
C GLY A 36 2.05 -4.48 20.18
N LYS A 37 0.73 -4.66 20.09
CA LYS A 37 -0.01 -5.61 20.93
C LYS A 37 -0.05 -7.01 20.32
N PRO A 38 0.14 -8.05 21.14
CA PRO A 38 -0.28 -9.40 20.79
C PRO A 38 -1.78 -9.48 20.47
N TRP A 39 -2.15 -10.37 19.56
CA TRP A 39 -3.56 -10.54 19.13
C TRP A 39 -4.50 -10.94 20.27
N ASP A 40 -4.00 -11.68 21.25
CA ASP A 40 -4.75 -12.12 22.44
C ASP A 40 -4.91 -11.03 23.51
N GLU A 41 -4.20 -9.92 23.39
CA GLU A 41 -4.40 -8.72 24.23
C GLU A 41 -5.44 -7.74 23.65
N ILE A 42 -5.87 -7.94 22.41
CA ILE A 42 -6.90 -7.12 21.78
C ILE A 42 -8.28 -7.62 22.25
N PRO A 43 -9.18 -6.75 22.74
CA PRO A 43 -10.50 -7.17 23.19
C PRO A 43 -11.25 -7.94 22.11
N ARG A 44 -11.81 -9.10 22.47
CA ARG A 44 -12.47 -10.00 21.50
C ARG A 44 -13.58 -9.30 20.72
N GLU A 45 -14.34 -8.42 21.37
CA GLU A 45 -15.38 -7.61 20.73
C GLU A 45 -14.84 -6.76 19.56
N GLN A 46 -13.62 -6.23 19.67
CA GLN A 46 -13.02 -5.42 18.62
C GLN A 46 -12.49 -6.29 17.48
N ILE A 47 -11.95 -7.47 17.80
CA ILE A 47 -11.57 -8.48 16.79
C ILE A 47 -12.81 -8.94 16.01
N ASP A 48 -13.93 -9.21 16.70
CA ASP A 48 -15.18 -9.63 16.07
C ASP A 48 -15.78 -8.50 15.21
N ALA A 49 -15.73 -7.25 15.69
CA ALA A 49 -16.15 -6.08 14.91
C ALA A 49 -15.30 -5.88 13.64
N TRP A 50 -13.98 -6.06 13.75
CA TRP A 50 -13.08 -6.03 12.59
C TRP A 50 -13.39 -7.15 11.60
N ALA A 51 -13.59 -8.37 12.08
CA ALA A 51 -13.93 -9.52 11.23
C ALA A 51 -15.29 -9.34 10.52
N ALA A 52 -16.25 -8.66 11.15
CA ALA A 52 -17.54 -8.34 10.56
C ALA A 52 -17.47 -7.19 9.53
N ALA A 53 -16.47 -6.32 9.62
CA ALA A 53 -16.32 -5.14 8.76
C ALA A 53 -14.86 -4.88 8.35
N PRO A 54 -14.18 -5.83 7.67
CA PRO A 54 -12.74 -5.77 7.44
C PRO A 54 -12.28 -4.59 6.59
N TRP A 55 -13.16 -4.02 5.77
CA TRP A 55 -12.87 -2.86 4.92
C TRP A 55 -13.00 -1.53 5.66
N THR A 56 -14.04 -1.39 6.48
CA THR A 56 -14.48 -0.10 7.02
C THR A 56 -14.17 0.06 8.50
N PHE A 57 -13.96 -1.02 9.24
CA PHE A 57 -13.50 -0.97 10.62
C PHE A 57 -12.12 -0.31 10.69
N ALA A 58 -11.97 0.63 11.61
CA ALA A 58 -10.68 1.19 12.00
C ALA A 58 -10.48 0.86 13.49
N PRO A 59 -9.32 0.28 13.87
CA PRO A 59 -8.93 0.23 15.27
C PRO A 59 -8.96 1.63 15.90
N PRO A 60 -9.15 1.75 17.23
CA PRO A 60 -9.07 3.04 17.90
C PRO A 60 -7.76 3.77 17.55
N ASN A 61 -7.83 5.05 17.18
CA ASN A 61 -6.71 5.87 16.69
C ASN A 61 -5.98 5.32 15.45
N GLY A 62 -6.55 4.33 14.77
CA GLY A 62 -5.99 3.67 13.60
C GLY A 62 -6.62 4.11 12.27
N GLU A 63 -6.38 3.29 11.26
CA GLU A 63 -6.82 3.48 9.88
C GLU A 63 -7.64 2.27 9.43
N SER A 64 -8.70 2.50 8.65
CA SER A 64 -9.43 1.44 7.96
C SER A 64 -8.75 1.08 6.63
N VAL A 65 -9.00 -0.13 6.14
CA VAL A 65 -8.50 -0.55 4.82
C VAL A 65 -9.02 0.37 3.71
N GLU A 66 -10.26 0.85 3.81
CA GLU A 66 -10.82 1.80 2.85
C GLU A 66 -9.99 3.10 2.77
N ARG A 67 -9.54 3.63 3.93
CA ARG A 67 -8.66 4.80 3.96
C ARG A 67 -7.29 4.52 3.36
N LEU A 68 -6.72 3.34 3.63
CA LEU A 68 -5.50 2.86 2.97
C LEU A 68 -5.70 2.81 1.45
N ARG A 69 -6.80 2.23 0.97
CA ARG A 69 -7.14 2.18 -0.46
C ARG A 69 -7.20 3.57 -1.07
N SER A 70 -7.92 4.50 -0.45
CA SER A 70 -8.03 5.87 -0.94
C SER A 70 -6.69 6.56 -1.11
N ARG A 71 -5.76 6.44 -0.13
CA ARG A 71 -4.45 7.08 -0.24
C ARG A 71 -3.52 6.39 -1.25
N VAL A 72 -3.62 5.08 -1.41
CA VAL A 72 -2.84 4.34 -2.42
C VAL A 72 -3.36 4.64 -3.82
N ASP A 73 -4.67 4.68 -4.02
CA ASP A 73 -5.31 5.09 -5.27
C ASP A 73 -4.90 6.53 -5.66
N ALA A 74 -4.90 7.45 -4.70
CA ALA A 74 -4.43 8.81 -4.92
C ALA A 74 -2.94 8.88 -5.28
N PHE A 75 -2.10 7.95 -4.78
CA PHE A 75 -0.69 7.86 -5.17
C PHE A 75 -0.51 7.33 -6.60
N LEU A 76 -1.25 6.28 -6.97
CA LEU A 76 -1.19 5.66 -8.29
C LEU A 76 -1.79 6.55 -9.39
N SER A 77 -2.82 7.34 -9.06
CA SER A 77 -3.47 8.27 -9.99
C SER A 77 -2.77 9.64 -10.09
N ASP A 78 -1.64 9.81 -9.40
CA ASP A 78 -0.91 11.08 -9.39
C ASP A 78 -0.31 11.37 -10.77
N ARG A 79 -0.62 12.54 -11.33
CA ARG A 79 -0.13 12.95 -12.66
C ARG A 79 1.33 13.43 -12.63
N GLY A 80 1.97 13.48 -11.46
CA GLY A 80 3.38 13.85 -11.30
C GLY A 80 4.39 12.74 -11.63
N TRP A 81 3.91 11.61 -12.16
CA TRP A 81 4.75 10.48 -12.56
C TRP A 81 5.50 10.85 -13.86
N PRO A 82 6.82 10.61 -13.96
CA PRO A 82 7.54 10.84 -15.21
C PRO A 82 6.95 9.98 -16.33
N ASP A 83 6.60 10.60 -17.46
CA ASP A 83 5.99 9.88 -18.57
C ASP A 83 6.97 8.89 -19.20
N GLY A 84 6.56 7.62 -19.29
CA GLY A 84 7.32 6.58 -19.98
C GLY A 84 8.56 6.07 -19.23
N GLU A 85 8.70 6.35 -17.94
CA GLU A 85 9.76 5.81 -17.09
C GLU A 85 9.21 4.79 -16.09
N ASP A 86 10.02 3.76 -15.80
CA ASP A 86 9.73 2.81 -14.73
C ASP A 86 9.86 3.49 -13.36
N ILE A 87 8.90 3.23 -12.48
CA ILE A 87 8.87 3.81 -11.14
C ILE A 87 9.12 2.72 -10.10
N ALA A 88 10.23 2.86 -9.38
CA ALA A 88 10.50 2.06 -8.20
C ALA A 88 9.83 2.66 -6.95
N VAL A 89 9.13 1.82 -6.19
CA VAL A 89 8.48 2.18 -4.92
C VAL A 89 8.99 1.29 -3.79
N VAL A 90 9.47 1.90 -2.70
CA VAL A 90 9.90 1.19 -1.47
C VAL A 90 8.89 1.42 -0.37
N THR A 91 8.09 0.41 -0.03
CA THR A 91 6.94 0.51 0.89
C THR A 91 6.77 -0.75 1.75
N HIS A 92 5.60 -0.95 2.34
CA HIS A 92 5.27 -2.03 3.27
C HIS A 92 4.21 -2.98 2.71
N ASN A 93 4.00 -4.11 3.37
CA ASN A 93 3.19 -5.22 2.89
C ASN A 93 1.73 -4.81 2.60
N GLY A 94 1.07 -4.07 3.51
CA GLY A 94 -0.31 -3.65 3.30
C GLY A 94 -0.49 -2.72 2.10
N VAL A 95 0.51 -1.85 1.87
CA VAL A 95 0.53 -0.97 0.69
C VAL A 95 0.82 -1.76 -0.59
N MET A 96 1.75 -2.71 -0.58
CA MET A 96 2.06 -3.56 -1.74
C MET A 96 0.84 -4.38 -2.17
N GLN A 97 0.15 -5.00 -1.22
CA GLN A 97 -1.11 -5.70 -1.48
C GLN A 97 -2.13 -4.77 -2.11
N MET A 98 -2.35 -3.59 -1.52
CA MET A 98 -3.32 -2.62 -2.06
C MET A 98 -2.96 -2.12 -3.46
N MET A 99 -1.69 -1.85 -3.73
CA MET A 99 -1.23 -1.49 -5.07
C MET A 99 -1.50 -2.60 -6.08
N SER A 100 -1.17 -3.85 -5.73
CA SER A 100 -1.43 -5.01 -6.56
C SER A 100 -2.93 -5.18 -6.84
N THR A 101 -3.77 -5.06 -5.82
CA THR A 101 -5.24 -5.10 -5.92
C THR A 101 -5.75 -4.05 -6.91
N ILE A 102 -5.31 -2.79 -6.77
CA ILE A 102 -5.75 -1.69 -7.64
C ILE A 102 -5.29 -1.90 -9.09
N VAL A 103 -4.01 -2.25 -9.30
CA VAL A 103 -3.44 -2.39 -10.66
C VAL A 103 -4.01 -3.61 -11.39
N THR A 104 -4.26 -4.72 -10.69
CA THR A 104 -4.80 -5.94 -11.32
C THR A 104 -6.32 -5.96 -11.42
N GLY A 105 -7.01 -5.03 -10.74
CA GLY A 105 -8.46 -5.01 -10.64
C GLY A 105 -9.04 -6.15 -9.79
N SER A 106 -8.21 -6.87 -9.01
CA SER A 106 -8.72 -7.84 -8.04
C SER A 106 -9.52 -7.11 -6.95
N LEU A 107 -10.67 -7.66 -6.56
CA LEU A 107 -11.54 -7.10 -5.52
C LEU A 107 -11.47 -7.88 -4.21
N ASP A 108 -10.49 -8.77 -4.07
CA ASP A 108 -10.35 -9.53 -2.83
C ASP A 108 -10.15 -8.55 -1.65
N PRO A 109 -10.85 -8.74 -0.51
CA PRO A 109 -10.48 -8.08 0.74
C PRO A 109 -8.97 -8.25 0.96
N PRO A 110 -8.27 -7.33 1.67
CA PRO A 110 -6.88 -7.54 2.05
C PRO A 110 -6.80 -8.73 3.01
N ASN A 111 -6.84 -9.92 2.44
CA ASN A 111 -6.66 -11.21 3.03
C ASN A 111 -5.94 -12.05 1.95
N LEU A 112 -4.67 -11.71 1.76
CA LEU A 112 -3.58 -12.68 1.74
C LEU A 112 -3.54 -13.71 0.59
N THR A 113 -3.85 -13.33 -0.66
CA THR A 113 -3.42 -14.14 -1.81
C THR A 113 -2.03 -13.75 -2.32
N ALA A 114 -1.65 -12.47 -2.20
CA ALA A 114 -0.29 -12.03 -2.51
C ALA A 114 0.58 -12.07 -1.24
N SER A 115 1.43 -13.10 -1.15
CA SER A 115 2.52 -13.15 -0.19
C SER A 115 3.71 -12.38 -0.76
N PHE A 116 4.14 -11.33 -0.06
CA PHE A 116 5.37 -10.60 -0.36
C PHE A 116 6.43 -11.02 0.66
N THR A 117 7.53 -11.64 0.22
CA THR A 117 8.62 -12.01 1.13
C THR A 117 9.55 -10.82 1.35
N TYR A 118 10.20 -10.76 2.51
CA TYR A 118 11.23 -9.74 2.76
C TYR A 118 12.37 -9.85 1.75
N GLY A 119 12.77 -8.71 1.18
CA GLY A 119 13.89 -8.62 0.25
C GLY A 119 13.55 -8.92 -1.21
N GLU A 120 12.27 -9.09 -1.55
CA GLU A 120 11.82 -9.31 -2.93
C GLU A 120 11.48 -8.00 -3.66
N LEU A 121 11.67 -8.03 -4.98
CA LEU A 121 11.20 -6.99 -5.90
C LEU A 121 10.00 -7.55 -6.67
N HIS A 122 8.89 -6.83 -6.65
CA HIS A 122 7.69 -7.17 -7.41
C HIS A 122 7.47 -6.12 -8.49
N VAL A 123 7.37 -6.58 -9.73
CA VAL A 123 7.07 -5.73 -10.88
C VAL A 123 5.56 -5.77 -11.10
N LEU A 124 4.93 -4.60 -11.07
CA LEU A 124 3.53 -4.43 -11.39
C LEU A 124 3.46 -3.87 -12.81
N ASP A 125 3.27 -4.76 -13.79
CA ASP A 125 2.96 -4.31 -15.15
C ASP A 125 1.54 -3.76 -15.13
N SER A 126 1.37 -2.53 -15.59
CA SER A 126 0.05 -2.00 -15.89
C SER A 126 -0.62 -2.97 -16.86
N LEU A 127 -1.64 -3.68 -16.40
CA LEU A 127 -2.70 -4.12 -17.30
C LEU A 127 -3.37 -2.84 -17.78
N MET A 128 -2.79 -2.21 -18.80
CA MET A 128 -3.52 -1.29 -19.65
C MET A 128 -4.83 -2.02 -19.97
N PRO A 129 -6.02 -1.47 -19.65
CA PRO A 129 -7.23 -2.04 -20.20
C PRO A 129 -7.01 -2.08 -21.71
N ALA A 130 -7.15 -3.27 -22.30
CA ALA A 130 -7.00 -3.47 -23.73
C ALA A 130 -7.89 -2.45 -24.46
N GLY A 131 -7.31 -1.35 -24.96
CA GLY A 131 -8.09 -0.32 -25.65
C GLY A 131 -7.60 1.13 -25.62
N LEU A 132 -6.65 1.54 -24.78
CA LEU A 132 -6.14 2.93 -24.82
C LEU A 132 -4.71 2.96 -25.38
N SER A 133 -4.64 3.19 -26.68
CA SER A 133 -3.40 3.42 -27.43
C SER A 133 -2.71 4.69 -26.95
N ARG A 134 -1.38 4.61 -26.80
CA ARG A 134 -0.49 5.74 -26.54
C ARG A 134 -0.20 6.46 -27.87
N THR A 135 -1.23 7.07 -28.44
CA THR A 135 -1.12 8.02 -29.55
C THR A 135 -2.21 9.05 -29.35
N ASP A 136 -1.80 10.22 -28.85
CA ASP A 136 -2.30 11.55 -29.19
C ASP A 136 -1.91 12.53 -28.07
N CYS A 137 -0.66 13.02 -28.14
CA CYS A 137 -0.26 14.43 -28.01
C CYS A 137 1.26 14.54 -28.14
#